data_AF-A0A0F4GQF1-F1
#
_entry.id   AF-A0A0F4GQF1-F1
#
_cell.length_a   1.000
_cell.length_b   1.000
_cell.length_c   1.000
_cell.angle_alpha   90.00
_cell.angle_beta   90.00
_cell.angle_gamma   90.00
#
_symmetry.space_group_name_H-M   'P 1'
#
loop_
_entity.id
_entity.type
_entity.pdbx_description
1 polymer ?
#
loop_
_entity_poly.entity_id
_entity_poly.type
_entity_poly.pdbx_seq_one_letter_code
_entity_poly.pdbx_strand_id
1 'polypeptide(L)'
;MSSTPAVKRVLIAGLGRFIAADHAAQFGSAQANRASIMANLEKARQHGFEPSAVELNPSDPAASLKELRELLVGTHFDGFTIGFGIRGKKEFTELFEDVVNLSREVSPKTRLGFSVAPDAVFETLVRMFPEMGTKEE
;
A
#
# COMPACT_ATOMS: atom_id res chain seq x y z
N MET A 1 -5.02 15.59 29.33
CA MET A 1 -5.67 15.96 28.04
C MET A 1 -5.37 14.82 27.08
N SER A 2 -6.31 13.91 26.87
CA SER A 2 -6.13 12.82 25.90
C SER A 2 -6.38 13.40 24.51
N SER A 3 -5.31 13.66 23.74
CA SER A 3 -5.45 14.00 22.33
C SER A 3 -5.83 12.73 21.59
N THR A 4 -7.00 12.69 20.97
CA THR A 4 -7.33 11.66 19.99
C THR A 4 -6.16 11.54 19.01
N PRO A 5 -5.59 10.33 18.78
CA PRO A 5 -4.50 10.16 17.84
C PRO A 5 -4.91 10.73 16.49
N ALA A 6 -4.05 11.58 15.91
CA ALA A 6 -4.31 12.15 14.60
C ALA A 6 -4.46 11.03 13.56
N VAL A 7 -5.57 11.04 12.82
CA VAL A 7 -5.84 10.07 11.75
C VAL A 7 -4.72 10.08 10.72
N LYS A 8 -4.30 8.89 10.28
CA LYS A 8 -3.21 8.70 9.30
C LYS A 8 -3.76 8.33 7.93
N ARG A 9 -3.58 9.19 6.93
CA ARG A 9 -3.96 8.89 5.54
C ARG A 9 -2.88 8.04 4.90
N VAL A 10 -3.27 6.87 4.39
CA VAL A 10 -2.31 5.92 3.84
C VAL A 10 -2.75 5.43 2.46
N LEU A 11 -1.80 5.35 1.54
CA LEU A 11 -2.01 4.79 0.20
C LEU A 11 -1.48 3.36 0.16
N ILE A 12 -2.19 2.44 -0.48
CA ILE A 12 -1.80 1.05 -0.65
C ILE A 12 -1.71 0.75 -2.15
N ALA A 13 -0.50 0.54 -2.67
CA ALA A 13 -0.28 0.10 -4.04
C ALA A 13 -0.20 -1.43 -4.13
N GLY A 14 -0.87 -1.99 -5.14
CA GLY A 14 -0.73 -3.39 -5.53
C GLY A 14 -1.05 -3.58 -7.00
N LEU A 15 -1.02 -4.81 -7.49
CA LEU A 15 -1.41 -5.12 -8.87
C LEU A 15 -2.94 -5.20 -9.04
N GLY A 16 -3.69 -5.43 -7.96
CA GLY A 16 -5.15 -5.43 -7.98
C GLY A 16 -5.72 -6.36 -9.05
N ARG A 17 -6.54 -5.81 -9.95
CA ARG A 17 -7.14 -6.57 -11.07
C ARG A 17 -6.12 -7.06 -12.11
N PHE A 18 -4.92 -6.48 -12.15
CA PHE A 18 -3.86 -6.83 -13.10
C PHE A 18 -2.97 -7.97 -12.62
N ILE A 19 -3.22 -8.53 -11.42
CA ILE A 19 -2.43 -9.65 -10.93
C ILE A 19 -2.65 -10.89 -11.79
N ALA A 20 -1.56 -11.43 -12.33
CA ALA A 20 -1.59 -12.71 -13.03
C ALA A 20 -1.90 -13.85 -12.05
N ALA A 21 -2.63 -14.87 -12.51
CA ALA A 21 -3.10 -15.95 -11.65
C ALA A 21 -1.95 -16.75 -10.98
N ASP A 22 -0.86 -16.98 -11.71
CA ASP A 22 0.36 -17.61 -11.22
C ASP A 22 1.04 -16.79 -10.11
N HIS A 23 1.02 -15.46 -10.26
CA HIS A 23 1.54 -14.55 -9.24
C HIS A 23 0.65 -14.56 -8.00
N ALA A 24 -0.67 -14.49 -8.17
CA ALA A 24 -1.61 -14.55 -7.05
C ALA A 24 -1.47 -15.86 -6.27
N ALA A 25 -1.28 -16.99 -6.96
CA ALA A 25 -1.19 -18.34 -6.40
C ALA A 25 -0.12 -18.50 -5.31
N GLN A 26 0.90 -17.64 -5.28
CA GLN A 26 1.92 -17.63 -4.23
C GLN A 26 1.34 -17.49 -2.81
N PHE A 27 0.19 -16.83 -2.67
CA PHE A 27 -0.49 -16.63 -1.37
C PHE A 27 -1.91 -17.24 -1.33
N GLY A 28 -2.27 -18.03 -2.35
CA GLY A 28 -3.61 -18.59 -2.52
C GLY A 28 -4.36 -18.00 -3.72
N SER A 29 -5.69 -18.06 -3.72
CA SER A 29 -6.46 -17.52 -4.84
C SER A 29 -6.45 -15.99 -4.86
N ALA A 30 -6.60 -15.38 -6.03
CA ALA A 30 -6.74 -13.92 -6.14
C ALA A 30 -7.92 -13.38 -5.29
N GLN A 31 -9.00 -14.17 -5.18
CA GLN A 31 -10.14 -13.85 -4.32
C GLN A 31 -9.77 -13.87 -2.83
N ALA A 32 -9.06 -14.90 -2.37
CA ALA A 32 -8.60 -15.00 -0.98
C ALA A 32 -7.64 -13.86 -0.63
N ASN A 33 -6.69 -13.56 -1.52
CA ASN A 33 -5.75 -12.44 -1.35
C ASN A 33 -6.50 -11.10 -1.21
N ARG A 34 -7.51 -10.86 -2.06
CA ARG A 34 -8.34 -9.65 -1.97
C ARG A 34 -9.11 -9.58 -0.65
N ALA A 35 -9.67 -10.70 -0.19
CA ALA A 35 -10.37 -10.76 1.09
C ALA A 35 -9.43 -10.44 2.27
N SER A 36 -8.22 -11.00 2.29
CA SER A 36 -7.21 -10.73 3.32
C SER A 36 -6.78 -9.26 3.35
N ILE A 37 -6.58 -8.64 2.18
CA ILE A 37 -6.28 -7.21 2.08
C ILE A 37 -7.44 -6.40 2.67
N MET A 38 -8.68 -6.67 2.25
CA MET A 38 -9.85 -5.93 2.75
C MET A 38 -10.02 -6.04 4.28
N ALA A 39 -9.81 -7.22 4.85
CA ALA A 39 -9.84 -7.43 6.29
C ALA A 39 -8.74 -6.61 7.02
N ASN A 40 -7.55 -6.52 6.44
CA ASN A 40 -6.47 -5.70 6.97
C ASN A 40 -6.76 -4.20 6.87
N LEU A 41 -7.35 -3.74 5.77
CA LEU A 41 -7.75 -2.33 5.63
C LEU A 41 -8.82 -1.96 6.64
N GLU A 42 -9.77 -2.86 6.91
CA GLU A 42 -10.78 -2.64 7.93
C GLU A 42 -10.18 -2.58 9.34
N LYS A 43 -9.26 -3.49 9.65
CA LYS A 43 -8.48 -3.42 10.89
C LYS A 43 -7.70 -2.11 10.99
N ALA A 44 -7.11 -1.62 9.90
CA ALA A 44 -6.42 -0.34 9.89
C ALA A 44 -7.37 0.82 10.21
N ARG A 45 -8.59 0.85 9.64
CA ARG A 45 -9.60 1.88 9.96
C ARG A 45 -9.95 1.91 11.43
N GLN A 46 -10.10 0.74 12.05
CA GLN A 46 -10.36 0.62 13.49
C GLN A 46 -9.22 1.17 14.37
N HIS A 47 -8.04 1.38 13.81
CA HIS A 47 -6.84 1.90 14.46
C HIS A 47 -6.49 3.33 14.01
N GLY A 48 -7.42 4.05 13.38
CA GLY A 48 -7.24 5.46 13.01
C GLY A 48 -6.44 5.68 11.72
N PHE A 49 -6.34 4.66 10.86
CA PHE A 49 -5.86 4.84 9.50
C PHE A 49 -7.02 5.15 8.53
N GLU A 50 -6.76 5.96 7.52
CA GLU A 50 -7.64 6.20 6.36
C GLU A 50 -6.98 5.62 5.10
N PRO A 51 -7.21 4.33 4.79
CA PRO A 51 -6.58 3.69 3.65
C PRO A 51 -7.29 4.03 2.33
N SER A 52 -6.49 4.40 1.33
CA SER A 52 -6.82 4.44 -0.10
C SER A 52 -6.00 3.41 -0.86
N ALA A 53 -6.44 2.99 -2.05
CA ALA A 53 -5.74 2.00 -2.86
C ALA A 53 -5.49 2.51 -4.28
N VAL A 54 -4.37 2.08 -4.87
CA VAL A 54 -4.04 2.27 -6.28
C VAL A 54 -3.61 0.93 -6.87
N GLU A 55 -4.09 0.62 -8.07
CA GLU A 55 -3.74 -0.61 -8.79
C GLU A 55 -2.76 -0.27 -9.92
N LEU A 56 -1.56 -0.85 -9.89
CA LEU A 56 -0.53 -0.62 -10.90
C LEU A 56 -0.60 -1.70 -11.97
N ASN A 57 -0.74 -1.29 -13.22
CA ASN A 57 -0.76 -2.17 -14.38
C ASN A 57 0.67 -2.37 -14.90
N PRO A 58 1.26 -3.56 -14.76
CA PRO A 58 2.61 -3.81 -15.25
C PRO A 58 2.69 -3.84 -16.79
N SER A 59 1.56 -4.01 -17.48
CA SER A 59 1.48 -3.94 -18.95
C SER A 59 1.35 -2.52 -19.47
N ASP A 60 1.06 -1.53 -18.60
CA ASP A 60 1.09 -0.10 -18.92
C ASP A 60 1.63 0.72 -17.72
N PRO A 61 2.96 0.63 -17.47
CA PRO A 61 3.58 1.36 -16.36
C PRO A 61 3.43 2.86 -16.49
N ALA A 62 3.46 3.41 -17.70
CA ALA A 62 3.40 4.85 -17.94
C ALA A 62 2.06 5.45 -17.48
N ALA A 63 0.93 4.80 -17.82
CA ALA A 63 -0.37 5.24 -17.34
C ALA A 63 -0.49 5.10 -15.81
N SER A 64 0.00 3.98 -15.25
CA SER A 64 -0.03 3.72 -13.80
C SER A 64 0.79 4.75 -13.00
N LEU A 65 1.98 5.11 -13.49
CA LEU A 65 2.84 6.11 -12.87
C LEU A 65 2.26 7.52 -12.98
N LYS A 66 1.55 7.83 -14.06
CA LYS A 66 0.82 9.09 -14.19
C LYS A 66 -0.29 9.20 -13.15
N GLU A 67 -1.13 8.18 -13.00
CA GLU A 67 -2.19 8.14 -11.99
C GLU A 67 -1.61 8.23 -10.56
N LEU A 68 -0.54 7.48 -10.28
CA LEU A 68 0.15 7.54 -8.99
C LEU A 68 0.69 8.94 -8.70
N ARG A 69 1.27 9.63 -9.70
CA ARG A 69 1.74 11.01 -9.55
C ARG A 69 0.60 11.94 -9.21
N GLU A 70 -0.53 11.85 -9.92
CA GLU A 70 -1.71 12.67 -9.68
C GLU A 70 -2.25 12.49 -8.25
N LEU A 71 -2.31 11.24 -7.76
CA LEU A 71 -2.71 10.93 -6.38
C LEU A 71 -1.76 11.53 -5.34
N LEU A 72 -0.45 11.33 -5.50
CA LEU A 72 0.56 11.79 -4.53
C LEU A 72 0.72 13.30 -4.51
N VAL A 73 0.49 13.99 -5.64
CA VAL A 73 0.50 15.46 -5.70
C VAL A 73 -0.81 16.04 -5.18
N GLY A 74 -1.95 15.43 -5.54
CA GLY A 74 -3.28 15.93 -5.17
C GLY A 74 -3.66 15.67 -3.71
N THR A 75 -3.04 14.67 -3.06
CA THR A 75 -3.36 14.28 -1.68
C THR A 75 -2.09 14.09 -0.86
N HIS A 76 -2.05 14.71 0.31
CA HIS A 76 -1.02 14.38 1.29
C HIS A 76 -1.32 13.02 1.95
N PHE A 77 -0.38 12.09 1.84
CA PHE A 77 -0.38 10.82 2.57
C PHE A 77 0.72 10.80 3.63
N ASP A 78 0.37 10.34 4.82
CA ASP A 78 1.34 10.05 5.88
C ASP A 78 2.19 8.83 5.50
N GLY A 79 1.57 7.80 4.92
CA GLY A 79 2.20 6.54 4.55
C GLY A 79 1.82 6.03 3.15
N PHE A 80 2.74 5.35 2.50
CA PHE A 80 2.52 4.66 1.23
C PHE A 80 3.09 3.26 1.29
N THR A 81 2.20 2.27 1.30
CA THR A 81 2.53 0.85 1.30
C THR A 81 2.57 0.32 -0.12
N ILE A 82 3.69 -0.29 -0.49
CA ILE A 82 3.88 -1.00 -1.76
C ILE A 82 3.75 -2.50 -1.47
N GLY A 83 2.76 -3.14 -2.08
CA GLY A 83 2.45 -4.55 -1.89
C GLY A 83 3.50 -5.48 -2.50
N PHE A 84 3.61 -6.69 -1.95
CA PHE A 84 4.56 -7.71 -2.42
C PHE A 84 4.46 -7.97 -3.92
N GLY A 85 3.25 -7.94 -4.49
CA GLY A 85 3.04 -8.21 -5.92
C GLY A 85 3.82 -7.29 -6.86
N ILE A 86 4.21 -6.09 -6.43
CA ILE A 86 5.01 -5.17 -7.27
C ILE A 86 6.51 -5.49 -7.17
N ARG A 87 6.98 -5.97 -6.01
CA ARG A 87 8.41 -6.23 -5.73
C ARG A 87 8.81 -7.71 -5.81
N GLY A 88 7.84 -8.60 -5.91
CA GLY A 88 8.01 -10.05 -5.75
C GLY A 88 8.49 -10.79 -6.98
N LYS A 89 8.40 -10.16 -8.17
CA LYS A 89 8.89 -10.73 -9.44
C LYS A 89 9.96 -9.84 -10.05
N LYS A 90 11.01 -10.47 -10.57
CA LYS A 90 12.13 -9.81 -11.27
C LYS A 90 11.67 -8.93 -12.44
N GLU A 91 10.59 -9.31 -13.12
CA GLU A 91 10.07 -8.57 -14.27
C GLU A 91 9.45 -7.22 -13.90
N PHE A 92 9.20 -6.96 -12.61
CA PHE A 92 8.62 -5.72 -12.12
C PHE A 92 9.64 -4.81 -11.41
N THR A 93 10.94 -5.14 -11.49
CA THR A 93 11.99 -4.34 -10.83
C THR A 93 11.98 -2.88 -11.27
N GLU A 94 11.91 -2.60 -12.58
CA GLU A 94 11.88 -1.22 -13.09
C GLU A 94 10.63 -0.46 -12.62
N LEU A 95 9.44 -1.09 -12.69
CA LEU A 95 8.21 -0.51 -12.16
C LEU A 95 8.32 -0.21 -10.65
N PHE A 96 8.91 -1.13 -9.88
CA PHE A 96 9.13 -0.93 -8.45
C PHE A 96 10.05 0.26 -8.17
N GLU A 97 11.16 0.37 -8.90
CA GLU A 97 12.09 1.50 -8.80
C GLU A 97 11.40 2.82 -9.13
N ASP A 98 10.64 2.87 -10.23
CA ASP A 98 9.91 4.06 -10.66
C ASP A 98 8.87 4.51 -9.62
N VAL A 99 8.13 3.57 -9.02
CA VAL A 99 7.15 3.87 -7.96
C VAL A 99 7.82 4.48 -6.72
N VAL A 100 8.95 3.91 -6.29
CA VAL A 100 9.71 4.42 -5.14
C VAL A 100 10.27 5.81 -5.45
N ASN A 101 10.92 5.96 -6.61
CA ASN A 101 11.54 7.22 -7.01
C ASN A 101 10.52 8.34 -7.19
N LEU A 102 9.39 8.05 -7.85
CA LEU A 102 8.28 8.99 -7.98
C LEU A 102 7.77 9.44 -6.61
N SER A 103 7.54 8.52 -5.69
CA SER A 103 7.09 8.88 -4.33
C SER A 103 8.10 9.77 -3.59
N ARG A 104 9.40 9.56 -3.80
CA ARG A 104 10.46 10.42 -3.25
C ARG A 104 10.53 11.79 -3.90
N GLU A 105 10.28 11.86 -5.20
CA GLU A 105 10.26 13.11 -5.94
C GLU A 105 9.08 14.00 -5.53
N VAL A 106 7.84 13.47 -5.58
CA VAL A 106 6.63 14.31 -5.46
C VAL A 106 6.03 14.35 -4.06
N SER A 107 6.31 13.36 -3.21
CA SER A 107 5.83 13.32 -1.82
C SER A 107 6.92 12.89 -0.84
N PRO A 108 8.03 13.65 -0.71
CA PRO A 108 9.21 13.28 0.06
C PRO A 108 8.96 13.03 1.56
N LYS A 109 7.83 13.52 2.10
CA LYS A 109 7.45 13.34 3.51
C LYS A 109 6.61 12.09 3.77
N THR A 110 6.04 11.47 2.74
CA THR A 110 5.30 10.21 2.90
C THR A 110 6.27 9.09 3.30
N ARG A 111 5.95 8.36 4.36
CA ARG A 111 6.72 7.20 4.82
C ARG A 111 6.45 6.01 3.90
N LEU A 112 7.50 5.30 3.46
CA LEU A 112 7.34 4.10 2.62
C LEU A 112 7.27 2.83 3.48
N GLY A 113 6.35 1.94 3.13
CA GLY A 113 6.24 0.60 3.70
C GLY A 113 6.20 -0.44 2.58
N PHE A 114 6.77 -1.61 2.83
CA PHE A 114 6.72 -2.73 1.90
C PHE A 114 6.00 -3.89 2.58
N SER A 115 4.79 -4.20 2.10
CA SER A 115 4.04 -5.34 2.60
C SER A 115 4.61 -6.63 2.00
N VAL A 116 4.67 -7.68 2.83
CA VAL A 116 5.28 -8.97 2.46
C VAL A 116 4.26 -9.98 1.93
N ALA A 117 2.97 -9.78 2.22
CA ALA A 117 1.90 -10.69 1.87
C ALA A 117 0.53 -9.96 1.95
N PRO A 118 -0.53 -10.48 1.32
CA PRO A 118 -1.87 -9.87 1.35
C PRO A 118 -2.44 -9.65 2.75
N ASP A 119 -2.06 -10.48 3.72
CA ASP A 119 -2.49 -10.43 5.12
C ASP A 119 -1.58 -9.57 6.02
N ALA A 120 -0.49 -9.01 5.50
CA ALA A 120 0.52 -8.27 6.26
C ALA A 120 0.41 -6.74 6.08
N VAL A 121 -0.69 -6.23 5.51
CA VAL A 121 -0.86 -4.79 5.26
C VAL A 121 -0.94 -4.01 6.57
N PHE A 122 -1.74 -4.47 7.54
CA PHE A 122 -1.88 -3.80 8.84
C PHE A 122 -0.58 -3.81 9.64
N GLU A 123 0.11 -4.95 9.70
CA GLU A 123 1.42 -5.06 10.35
C GLU A 123 2.43 -4.07 9.76
N THR A 124 2.43 -3.92 8.43
CA THR A 124 3.28 -2.95 7.75
C THR A 124 2.96 -1.52 8.17
N LEU A 125 1.67 -1.17 8.27
CA LEU A 125 1.24 0.15 8.74
C LEU A 125 1.64 0.41 10.19
N VAL A 126 1.52 -0.58 11.09
CA VAL A 126 1.97 -0.43 12.49
C VAL A 126 3.49 -0.30 12.58
N ARG A 127 4.25 -1.04 11.76
CA ARG A 127 5.71 -0.84 11.68
C ARG A 127 6.07 0.57 11.22
N MET A 128 5.26 1.15 10.34
CA MET A 128 5.41 2.54 9.91
C MET A 128 4.94 3.53 10.96
N PHE A 129 3.91 3.23 11.75
CA PHE A 129 3.34 4.14 12.74
C PHE A 129 3.04 3.36 14.04
N PRO A 130 4.08 3.05 14.85
CA PRO A 130 3.94 2.20 16.02
C PRO A 130 2.89 2.69 17.02
N GLU A 131 2.72 4.01 17.12
CA GLU A 131 1.73 4.66 17.97
C GLU A 131 0.27 4.29 17.65
N MET A 132 0.00 3.81 16.43
CA MET A 132 -1.34 3.39 15.99
C MET A 132 -1.60 1.90 16.29
N GLY A 133 -0.59 1.15 16.71
CA GLY A 133 -0.69 -0.28 17.03
C GLY A 133 -1.32 -0.58 18.39
N THR A 134 -1.29 0.40 19.31
CA THR A 134 -1.84 0.29 20.67
C THR A 134 -3.23 0.89 20.71
N LYS A 135 -4.26 0.11 21.06
CA LYS A 135 -5.46 0.67 21.68
C LYS A 135 -5.21 0.62 23.18
N GLU A 136 -5.18 1.76 23.85
CA GLU A 136 -5.37 1.75 25.31
C GLU A 136 -6.75 1.09 25.56
N GLU A 137 -6.75 -0.01 26.30
CA GLU A 137 -7.95 -0.72 26.76
C GLU A 137 -8.75 0.12 27.76
#